data_AF-A0A936MD61-F1
#
_entry.id   AF-A0A936MD61-F1
#
_cell.length_a   1.000
_cell.length_b   1.000
_cell.length_c   1.000
_cell.angle_alpha   90.00
_cell.angle_beta   90.00
_cell.angle_gamma   90.00
#
_symmetry.space_group_name_H-M   'P 1'
#
loop_
_entity.id
_entity.type
_entity.pdbx_description
1 polymer ?
#
loop_
_entity_poly.entity_id
_entity_poly.type
_entity_poly.pdbx_seq_one_letter_code
_entity_poly.pdbx_strand_id
1 'polypeptide(L)'
;MHSDGYFALVLDPASASVLRQSFATLAYPIAHHCTVRYGTDRPADLPYPFRAKDLGQRFLLRIMGYGRAGDRVEAVVVALVLPDGTLLERGFTENAIPHVTVATDGVEEPVRANDALESVYVRFNGPILEATLEHTRVSSKQL
;
A
#
# COMPACT_ATOMS: atom_id res chain seq x y z
N MET A 1 -8.55 -11.53 12.73
CA MET A 1 -7.45 -11.83 11.79
C MET A 1 -7.84 -13.04 10.95
N HIS A 2 -7.86 -12.89 9.62
CA HIS A 2 -8.04 -14.05 8.73
C HIS A 2 -6.76 -14.89 8.69
N SER A 3 -6.88 -16.20 8.83
CA SER A 3 -5.77 -17.16 8.71
C SER A 3 -5.10 -17.15 7.34
N ASP A 4 -5.82 -16.64 6.34
CA ASP A 4 -5.51 -16.84 4.93
C ASP A 4 -4.58 -15.75 4.38
N GLY A 5 -4.15 -14.79 5.22
CA GLY A 5 -3.22 -13.75 4.83
C GLY A 5 -3.83 -12.71 3.88
N TYR A 6 -2.97 -12.06 3.11
CA TYR A 6 -3.37 -11.07 2.12
C TYR A 6 -2.35 -11.00 0.97
N PHE A 7 -2.80 -10.57 -0.20
CA PHE A 7 -1.93 -10.17 -1.29
C PHE A 7 -1.58 -8.69 -1.15
N ALA A 8 -0.32 -8.36 -1.40
CA ALA A 8 0.18 -6.99 -1.35
C ALA A 8 1.27 -6.74 -2.38
N LEU A 9 1.40 -5.47 -2.75
CA LEU A 9 2.60 -4.94 -3.39
C LEU A 9 3.58 -4.54 -2.30
N VAL A 10 4.54 -5.41 -2.01
CA VAL A 10 5.60 -5.18 -1.02
C VAL A 10 6.66 -4.27 -1.63
N LEU A 11 6.93 -3.14 -0.99
CA LEU A 11 7.85 -2.14 -1.53
C LEU A 11 9.28 -2.63 -1.53
N ASP A 12 10.02 -2.32 -2.60
CA ASP A 12 11.47 -2.42 -2.62
C ASP A 12 12.07 -1.58 -1.48
N PRO A 13 13.14 -2.03 -0.79
CA PRO A 13 13.74 -1.29 0.32
C PRO A 13 14.09 0.17 0.02
N ALA A 14 14.53 0.47 -1.21
CA ALA A 14 14.83 1.85 -1.62
C ALA A 14 13.54 2.69 -1.70
N SER A 15 12.48 2.12 -2.24
CA SER A 15 11.16 2.76 -2.32
C SER A 15 10.52 2.99 -0.96
N ALA A 16 10.62 2.00 -0.06
CA ALA A 16 10.21 2.14 1.34
C ALA A 16 10.99 3.27 2.04
N SER A 17 12.29 3.37 1.80
CA SER A 17 13.15 4.42 2.35
C SER A 17 12.73 5.81 1.89
N VAL A 18 12.43 5.98 0.60
CA VAL A 18 11.91 7.25 0.04
C VAL A 18 10.65 7.69 0.78
N LEU A 19 9.72 6.76 1.02
CA LEU A 19 8.48 7.06 1.72
C LEU A 19 8.72 7.48 3.17
N ARG A 20 9.54 6.74 3.91
CA ARG A 20 9.86 7.07 5.31
C ARG A 20 10.51 8.44 5.42
N GLN A 21 11.48 8.74 4.57
CA GLN A 21 12.21 10.01 4.65
C GLN A 21 11.36 11.22 4.24
N SER A 22 10.42 11.03 3.32
CA SER A 22 9.67 12.16 2.73
C SER A 22 8.33 12.42 3.40
N PHE A 23 7.72 11.41 4.01
CA PHE A 23 6.33 11.48 4.48
C PHE A 23 6.10 10.98 5.91
N ALA A 24 7.03 10.26 6.53
CA ALA A 24 6.86 9.80 7.92
C ALA A 24 7.26 10.92 8.87
N THR A 25 6.28 11.50 9.55
CA THR A 25 6.50 12.46 10.64
C THR A 25 6.06 11.90 11.99
N LEU A 26 5.27 10.83 12.00
CA LEU A 26 4.88 10.13 13.23
C LEU A 26 5.98 9.19 13.75
N ALA A 27 5.87 8.82 15.02
CA ALA A 27 6.90 8.09 15.77
C ALA A 27 7.21 6.68 15.25
N TYR A 28 6.24 6.04 14.57
CA TYR A 28 6.39 4.65 14.10
C TYR A 28 6.27 4.56 12.58
N PRO A 29 7.38 4.72 11.84
CA PRO A 29 7.40 4.56 10.39
C PRO A 29 7.24 3.09 9.99
N ILE A 30 6.37 2.82 9.01
CA ILE A 30 6.05 1.49 8.49
C ILE A 30 6.49 1.41 7.02
N ALA A 31 5.75 2.07 6.12
CA ALA A 31 6.02 2.20 4.69
C ALA A 31 6.45 0.89 4.01
N HIS A 32 5.70 -0.20 4.24
CA HIS A 32 6.11 -1.54 3.83
C HIS A 32 5.44 -2.00 2.53
N HIS A 33 4.13 -1.76 2.38
CA HIS A 33 3.36 -2.37 1.30
C HIS A 33 2.08 -1.60 0.98
N CYS A 34 1.53 -1.84 -0.21
CA CYS A 34 0.16 -1.50 -0.58
C CYS A 34 -0.68 -2.78 -0.59
N THR A 35 -1.75 -2.85 0.21
CA THR A 35 -2.63 -4.02 0.26
C THR A 35 -3.42 -4.14 -1.03
N VAL A 36 -3.38 -5.31 -1.67
CA VAL A 36 -4.12 -5.61 -2.91
C VAL A 36 -5.43 -6.31 -2.60
N ARG A 37 -5.39 -7.38 -1.79
CA ARG A 37 -6.56 -8.20 -1.48
C ARG A 37 -6.40 -8.87 -0.13
N TYR A 38 -7.31 -8.62 0.81
CA TYR A 38 -7.25 -9.19 2.15
C TYR A 38 -8.08 -10.48 2.27
N GLY A 39 -7.65 -11.39 3.15
CA GLY A 39 -8.46 -12.54 3.58
C GLY A 39 -8.50 -13.71 2.61
N THR A 40 -7.49 -13.88 1.76
CA THR A 40 -7.40 -15.00 0.82
C THR A 40 -5.94 -15.34 0.48
N ASP A 41 -5.68 -16.63 0.26
CA ASP A 41 -4.43 -17.18 -0.28
C ASP A 41 -4.58 -17.69 -1.71
N ARG A 42 -5.76 -17.52 -2.32
CA ARG A 42 -6.08 -18.02 -3.65
C ARG A 42 -5.68 -16.97 -4.69
N PRO A 43 -4.70 -17.25 -5.57
CA PRO A 43 -4.28 -16.28 -6.59
C PRO A 43 -5.37 -15.96 -7.63
N ALA A 44 -6.44 -16.76 -7.70
CA ALA A 44 -7.60 -16.48 -8.53
C ALA A 44 -8.46 -15.32 -8.01
N ASP A 45 -8.30 -14.93 -6.74
CA ASP A 45 -9.02 -13.82 -6.11
C ASP A 45 -8.30 -12.46 -6.30
N LEU A 46 -7.17 -12.45 -7.00
CA LEU A 46 -6.45 -11.23 -7.33
C LEU A 46 -7.32 -10.32 -8.22
N PRO A 47 -7.44 -9.02 -7.89
CA PRO A 47 -8.17 -8.07 -8.72
C PRO A 47 -7.42 -7.79 -10.03
N TYR A 48 -8.14 -7.34 -11.05
CA TYR A 48 -7.51 -6.77 -12.25
C TYR A 48 -6.53 -5.64 -11.85
N PRO A 49 -5.34 -5.55 -12.46
CA PRO A 49 -4.86 -6.31 -13.61
C PRO A 49 -4.08 -7.59 -13.25
N PHE A 50 -3.95 -7.91 -11.97
CA PHE A 50 -3.10 -9.00 -11.51
C PHE A 50 -3.68 -10.37 -11.86
N ARG A 51 -2.77 -11.30 -12.12
CA ARG A 51 -3.06 -12.71 -12.38
C ARG A 51 -2.18 -13.57 -11.49
N ALA A 52 -2.57 -14.83 -11.32
CA ALA A 52 -1.80 -15.79 -10.52
C ALA A 52 -0.31 -15.89 -10.90
N LYS A 53 0.01 -15.78 -12.19
CA LYS A 53 1.38 -15.83 -12.71
C LYS A 53 2.23 -14.61 -12.34
N ASP A 54 1.61 -13.54 -11.86
CA ASP A 54 2.27 -12.28 -11.55
C ASP A 54 2.82 -12.25 -10.12
N LEU A 55 2.57 -13.29 -9.32
CA LEU A 55 3.20 -13.44 -8.01
C LEU A 55 4.73 -13.50 -8.16
N GLY A 56 5.42 -12.71 -7.35
CA GLY A 56 6.87 -12.51 -7.41
C GLY A 56 7.33 -11.54 -8.52
N GLN A 57 6.41 -10.97 -9.33
CA GLN A 57 6.77 -9.98 -10.34
C GLN A 57 6.82 -8.57 -9.76
N ARG A 58 7.67 -7.72 -10.38
CA ARG A 58 7.81 -6.31 -10.01
C ARG A 58 6.76 -5.46 -10.72
N PHE A 59 6.29 -4.45 -9.99
CA PHE A 59 5.33 -3.45 -10.42
C PHE A 59 5.80 -2.05 -10.02
N LEU A 60 5.31 -1.05 -10.74
CA LEU A 60 5.61 0.35 -10.50
C LEU A 60 4.37 1.05 -9.94
N LEU A 61 4.56 1.82 -8.87
CA LEU A 61 3.53 2.61 -8.22
C LEU A 61 3.91 4.09 -8.31
N ARG A 62 3.04 4.92 -8.90
CA ARG A 62 3.20 6.38 -8.89
C ARG A 62 2.56 6.94 -7.63
N ILE A 63 3.27 7.77 -6.87
CA ILE A 63 2.65 8.55 -5.79
C ILE A 63 1.74 9.64 -6.39
N MET A 64 0.48 9.64 -5.99
CA MET A 64 -0.57 10.55 -6.48
C MET A 64 -1.05 11.54 -5.41
N GLY A 65 -0.66 11.32 -4.15
CA GLY A 65 -1.05 12.20 -3.07
C GLY A 65 -0.63 11.69 -1.69
N TYR A 66 -1.00 12.46 -0.67
CA TYR A 66 -0.74 12.17 0.72
C TYR A 66 -1.92 12.63 1.58
N GLY A 67 -2.28 11.82 2.56
CA GLY A 67 -3.31 12.15 3.55
C GLY A 67 -2.89 11.74 4.95
N ARG A 68 -3.54 12.37 5.92
CA ARG A 68 -3.22 12.23 7.33
C ARG A 68 -4.51 12.31 8.17
N ALA A 69 -4.71 11.33 9.05
CA ALA A 69 -5.79 11.32 10.03
C ALA A 69 -5.32 11.88 11.37
N GLY A 70 -5.39 13.20 11.54
CA GLY A 70 -4.88 13.86 12.75
C GLY A 70 -3.43 13.47 13.04
N ASP A 71 -3.08 13.21 14.29
CA ASP A 71 -1.72 12.78 14.67
C ASP A 71 -1.54 11.26 14.76
N ARG A 72 -2.40 10.49 14.08
CA ARG A 72 -2.49 9.04 14.30
C ARG A 72 -1.96 8.20 13.16
N VAL A 73 -2.29 8.55 11.91
CA VAL A 73 -1.92 7.77 10.73
C VAL A 73 -1.58 8.69 9.55
N GLU A 74 -0.51 8.35 8.85
CA GLU A 74 -0.05 9.00 7.61
C GLU A 74 0.00 7.98 6.47
N ALA A 75 -0.54 8.34 5.31
CA ALA A 75 -0.59 7.46 4.15
C ALA A 75 -0.33 8.21 2.84
N VAL A 76 0.31 7.54 1.89
CA VAL A 76 0.47 8.02 0.52
C VAL A 76 -0.49 7.29 -0.41
N VAL A 77 -1.17 8.05 -1.26
CA VAL A 77 -2.04 7.51 -2.32
C VAL A 77 -1.18 7.14 -3.51
N VAL A 78 -1.43 5.97 -4.08
CA VAL A 78 -0.65 5.45 -5.21
C VAL A 78 -1.55 5.05 -6.39
N ALA A 79 -1.01 5.15 -7.59
CA ALA A 79 -1.59 4.56 -8.80
C ALA A 79 -0.65 3.49 -9.35
N LEU A 80 -1.21 2.39 -9.85
CA LEU A 80 -0.43 1.38 -10.56
C LEU A 80 -0.06 1.89 -11.95
N VAL A 81 1.21 1.80 -12.31
CA VAL A 81 1.67 2.10 -13.67
C VAL A 81 1.58 0.83 -14.52
N LEU A 82 0.73 0.85 -15.53
CA LEU A 82 0.55 -0.26 -16.47
C LEU A 82 1.69 -0.29 -17.51
N PRO A 83 1.89 -1.41 -18.23
CA PRO A 83 2.97 -1.55 -19.22
C PRO A 83 2.92 -0.52 -20.37
N ASP A 84 1.74 0.01 -20.67
CA ASP A 84 1.52 1.07 -21.67
C ASP A 84 1.77 2.49 -21.10
N GLY A 85 2.14 2.61 -19.83
CA GLY A 85 2.34 3.87 -19.11
C GLY A 85 1.07 4.44 -18.49
N THR A 86 -0.10 3.81 -18.68
CA THR A 86 -1.37 4.26 -18.09
C THR A 86 -1.33 4.18 -16.56
N LEU A 87 -1.88 5.18 -15.88
CA LEU A 87 -2.04 5.19 -14.43
C LEU A 87 -3.42 4.65 -14.05
N LEU A 88 -3.43 3.52 -13.37
CA LEU A 88 -4.64 2.94 -12.79
C LEU A 88 -4.77 3.40 -11.33
N GLU A 89 -5.56 4.45 -11.10
CA GLU A 89 -5.74 5.05 -9.76
C GLU A 89 -6.65 4.25 -8.82
N ARG A 90 -7.46 3.31 -9.35
CA ARG A 90 -8.46 2.55 -8.57
C ARG A 90 -8.68 1.16 -9.15
N GLY A 91 -9.22 0.25 -8.34
CA GLY A 91 -9.69 -1.07 -8.79
C GLY A 91 -8.61 -2.16 -8.86
N PHE A 92 -7.33 -1.81 -8.69
CA PHE A 92 -6.24 -2.79 -8.53
C PHE A 92 -6.03 -3.24 -7.08
N THR A 93 -6.75 -2.65 -6.14
CA THR A 93 -6.83 -3.07 -4.74
C THR A 93 -8.29 -3.14 -4.33
N GLU A 94 -8.61 -3.81 -3.22
CA GLU A 94 -9.96 -3.75 -2.64
C GLU A 94 -10.26 -2.40 -1.97
N ASN A 95 -9.22 -1.69 -1.56
CA ASN A 95 -9.36 -0.36 -0.97
C ASN A 95 -9.85 0.62 -2.05
N ALA A 96 -10.88 1.41 -1.73
CA ALA A 96 -11.42 2.40 -2.65
C ALA A 96 -10.36 3.44 -3.10
N ILE A 97 -9.39 3.72 -2.21
CA ILE A 97 -8.22 4.55 -2.46
C ILE A 97 -6.97 3.67 -2.24
N PRO A 98 -6.27 3.26 -3.30
CA PRO A 98 -5.01 2.52 -3.17
C PRO A 98 -3.94 3.37 -2.48
N HIS A 99 -3.33 2.82 -1.44
CA HIS A 99 -2.41 3.58 -0.59
C HIS A 99 -1.36 2.70 0.07
N VAL A 100 -0.32 3.35 0.59
CA VAL A 100 0.68 2.78 1.49
C VAL A 100 0.62 3.55 2.81
N THR A 101 0.40 2.85 3.92
CA THR A 101 0.55 3.44 5.25
C THR A 101 2.03 3.72 5.50
N VAL A 102 2.38 4.98 5.70
CA VAL A 102 3.76 5.42 5.87
C VAL A 102 4.16 5.44 7.33
N ALA A 103 3.31 5.94 8.22
CA ALA A 103 3.60 6.00 9.64
C ALA A 103 2.34 5.99 10.50
N THR A 104 2.51 5.60 11.77
CA THR A 104 1.46 5.63 12.80
C THR A 104 2.00 6.22 14.11
N ASP A 105 1.11 6.54 15.04
CA ASP A 105 1.45 6.92 16.42
C ASP A 105 1.90 5.72 17.28
N GLY A 106 1.83 4.49 16.76
CA GLY A 106 2.18 3.25 17.46
C GLY A 106 1.09 2.68 18.35
N VAL A 107 -0.07 3.35 18.44
CA VAL A 107 -1.26 2.87 19.13
C VAL A 107 -2.29 2.41 18.10
N GLU A 108 -2.45 3.17 17.03
CA GLU A 108 -3.52 2.96 16.06
C GLU A 108 -3.17 1.93 14.99
N GLU A 109 -4.15 1.12 14.62
CA GLU A 109 -3.96 0.10 13.59
C GLU A 109 -3.86 0.71 12.17
N PRO A 110 -2.93 0.22 11.33
CA PRO A 110 -2.76 0.71 9.95
C PRO A 110 -4.02 0.68 9.07
N VAL A 111 -5.01 -0.16 9.42
CA VAL A 111 -6.31 -0.23 8.71
C VAL A 111 -7.06 1.10 8.71
N ARG A 112 -6.81 1.97 9.70
CA ARG A 112 -7.37 3.32 9.81
C ARG A 112 -6.83 4.30 8.77
N ALA A 113 -5.83 3.91 7.97
CA ALA A 113 -5.37 4.72 6.84
C ALA A 113 -6.47 4.97 5.80
N ASN A 114 -7.47 4.08 5.67
CA ASN A 114 -8.63 4.33 4.82
C ASN A 114 -9.40 5.58 5.28
N ASP A 115 -9.70 5.69 6.58
CA ASP A 115 -10.39 6.84 7.17
C ASP A 115 -9.61 8.16 6.93
N ALA A 116 -8.27 8.09 6.95
CA ALA A 116 -7.39 9.24 6.68
C ALA A 116 -7.50 9.77 5.25
N LEU A 117 -7.81 8.90 4.30
CA LEU A 117 -7.84 9.24 2.87
C LEU A 117 -9.25 9.58 2.39
N GLU A 118 -10.27 9.01 3.03
CA GLU A 118 -11.68 9.36 2.78
C GLU A 118 -12.02 10.78 3.23
N SER A 119 -11.27 11.34 4.19
CA SER A 119 -11.49 12.67 4.76
C SER A 119 -10.84 13.84 3.99
N VAL A 120 -10.33 13.58 2.77
CA VAL A 120 -9.55 14.46 1.86
C VAL A 120 -8.03 14.24 1.98
N TYR A 121 -7.38 14.03 0.84
CA TYR A 121 -5.93 13.95 0.69
C TYR A 121 -5.44 15.02 -0.29
N VAL A 122 -4.17 15.43 -0.15
CA VAL A 122 -3.54 16.41 -1.04
C VAL A 122 -2.99 15.67 -2.26
N ARG A 123 -3.44 16.04 -3.46
CA ARG A 123 -2.94 15.46 -4.72
C ARG A 123 -1.64 16.12 -5.15
N PHE A 124 -0.68 15.32 -5.59
CA PHE A 124 0.54 15.76 -6.26
C PHE A 124 1.15 14.62 -7.07
N ASN A 125 2.02 14.95 -8.01
CA ASN A 125 2.77 13.95 -8.80
C ASN A 125 4.11 13.68 -8.13
N GLY A 126 4.22 12.53 -7.46
CA GLY A 126 5.44 12.12 -6.78
C GLY A 126 6.31 11.14 -7.58
N PRO A 127 7.39 10.64 -6.94
CA PRO A 127 8.26 9.64 -7.53
C PRO A 127 7.52 8.33 -7.84
N ILE A 128 8.17 7.49 -8.66
CA ILE A 128 7.78 6.09 -8.85
C ILE A 128 8.41 5.27 -7.71
N LEU A 129 7.62 4.36 -7.18
CA LEU A 129 8.04 3.31 -6.26
C LEU A 129 8.04 1.98 -6.99
N GLU A 130 8.96 1.11 -6.60
CA GLU A 130 9.01 -0.28 -7.03
C GLU A 130 8.45 -1.19 -5.94
N ALA A 131 7.69 -2.21 -6.36
CA ALA A 131 7.11 -3.17 -5.45
C ALA A 131 7.01 -4.56 -6.10
N THR A 132 7.01 -5.61 -5.30
CA THR A 132 6.78 -6.99 -5.73
C THR A 132 5.40 -7.45 -5.29
N LEU A 133 4.63 -8.08 -6.18
CA LEU A 133 3.37 -8.70 -5.79
C LEU A 133 3.64 -9.99 -5.01
N GLU A 134 3.26 -10.03 -3.74
CA GLU A 134 3.49 -11.16 -2.85
C GLU A 134 2.22 -11.56 -2.10
N HIS A 135 2.16 -12.81 -1.65
CA HIS A 135 1.23 -13.23 -0.61
C HIS A 135 1.93 -13.14 0.74
N THR A 136 1.37 -12.38 1.66
CA THR A 136 1.87 -12.26 3.02
C THR A 136 0.90 -12.95 3.97
N ARG A 137 1.39 -13.95 4.70
CA ARG A 137 0.65 -14.49 5.83
C ARG A 137 0.79 -13.51 6.99
N VAL A 138 -0.30 -13.28 7.71
CA VAL A 138 -0.23 -12.57 9.00
C VAL A 138 0.50 -13.49 9.98
N SER A 139 1.83 -13.46 9.96
CA SER A 139 2.64 -14.05 11.02
C SER A 139 2.44 -13.17 12.24
N SER A 140 1.68 -13.66 13.22
CA SER A 140 1.77 -13.21 14.60
C SER A 140 3.17 -13.48 15.14
N LYS A 141 4.13 -12.64 14.75
CA LYS A 141 5.40 -12.44 15.46
C LYS A 141 5.45 -10.95 15.76
N GLN A 142 4.83 -10.56 16.88
CA GLN A 142 5.57 -10.19 18.10
C GLN A 142 6.63 -9.14 17.79
N LEU A 143 6.28 -7.89 18.11
CA LEU A 143 7.22 -6.88 18.61
C LEU A 143 8.16 -7.50 19.66
#